data_AF-A0A0D7E526-F1
#
_entry.id   AF-A0A0D7E526-F1
#
_cell.length_a   1.000
_cell.length_b   1.000
_cell.length_c   1.000
_cell.angle_alpha   90.00
_cell.angle_beta   90.00
_cell.angle_gamma   90.00
#
_symmetry.space_group_name_H-M   'P 1'
#
loop_
_entity.id
_entity.type
_entity.pdbx_description
1 polymer ?
#
loop_
_entity_poly.entity_id
_entity_poly.type
_entity_poly.pdbx_seq_one_letter_code
_entity_poly.pdbx_strand_id
1 'polypeptide(L)'
;MLDLNADQIERLIELASQKSFFDYLSLFLQTLVPLGALLFGYSTLKTHARRITAEKLIEKDIDRLYQSVDHFFEYADKINLFFSLQLTKINKRHQGKPVEESLDAKLTTTSDLVYANIANVRKASFILSSLGKPEIAKKLDNFRDETIQIRKSIFNSLDSLGAYPTTSQIETLIDYISTEKERASKLRDECLFDLSKISNELKKPFQ
;
A
#
# COMPACT_ATOMS: atom_id res chain seq x y z
N MET A 1 60.08 -27.30 63.08
CA MET A 1 58.82 -27.08 63.81
C MET A 1 58.88 -25.65 64.31
N LEU A 2 58.10 -24.75 63.70
CA LEU A 2 57.96 -23.39 64.21
C LEU A 2 56.91 -23.43 65.32
N ASP A 3 57.36 -23.35 66.57
CA ASP A 3 56.48 -23.12 67.72
C ASP A 3 55.94 -21.69 67.61
N LEU A 4 54.78 -21.56 66.98
CA LEU A 4 54.00 -20.33 66.96
C LEU A 4 53.46 -20.09 68.38
N ASN A 5 53.93 -19.02 69.00
CA ASN A 5 53.49 -18.60 70.33
C ASN A 5 52.00 -18.18 70.27
N ALA A 6 51.24 -18.41 71.34
CA ALA A 6 49.78 -18.23 71.36
C ALA A 6 49.33 -16.84 70.84
N ASP A 7 50.07 -15.78 71.18
CA ASP A 7 49.84 -14.41 70.70
C ASP A 7 49.95 -14.23 69.17
N GLN A 8 50.80 -15.01 68.51
CA GLN A 8 50.95 -14.96 67.04
C GLN A 8 49.79 -15.67 66.34
N ILE A 9 49.26 -16.73 66.95
CA ILE A 9 48.07 -17.43 66.49
C ILE A 9 46.84 -16.53 66.68
N GLU A 10 46.73 -15.85 67.81
CA GLU A 10 45.64 -14.90 68.09
C GLU A 10 45.63 -13.73 67.10
N ARG A 11 46.79 -13.12 66.81
CA ARG A 11 46.90 -12.05 65.80
C ARG A 11 46.62 -12.52 64.38
N LEU A 12 46.99 -13.75 64.02
CA LEU A 12 46.65 -14.34 62.72
C LEU A 12 45.15 -14.59 62.58
N ILE A 13 44.49 -15.01 63.66
CA ILE A 13 43.04 -15.17 63.72
C ILE A 13 42.36 -13.81 63.64
N GLU A 14 42.89 -12.78 64.30
CA GLU A 14 42.34 -11.41 64.27
C GLU A 14 42.48 -10.76 62.89
N LEU A 15 43.63 -10.94 62.23
CA LEU A 15 43.88 -10.51 60.84
C LEU A 15 43.04 -11.29 59.82
N ALA A 16 42.77 -12.58 60.06
CA ALA A 16 41.87 -13.39 59.24
C ALA A 16 40.38 -13.11 59.52
N SER A 17 40.05 -12.63 60.72
CA SER A 17 38.69 -12.31 61.17
C SER A 17 38.29 -10.86 60.85
N GLN A 18 39.25 -9.98 60.55
CA GLN A 18 38.97 -8.70 59.90
C GLN A 18 38.46 -8.96 58.49
N LYS A 19 37.13 -9.03 58.34
CA LYS A 19 36.46 -9.11 57.04
C LYS A 19 37.00 -8.00 56.14
N SER A 20 37.79 -8.40 55.16
CA SER A 20 38.42 -7.50 54.21
C SER A 20 37.32 -6.80 53.41
N PHE A 21 37.50 -5.51 53.11
CA PHE A 21 36.61 -4.75 52.24
C PHE A 21 36.28 -5.50 50.92
N PHE A 22 37.23 -6.31 50.45
CA PHE A 22 37.08 -7.16 49.27
C PHE A 22 36.04 -8.30 49.42
N ASP A 23 35.84 -8.86 50.62
CA ASP A 23 34.82 -9.89 50.85
C ASP A 23 33.41 -9.30 50.71
N TYR A 24 33.19 -8.11 51.27
CA TYR A 24 31.93 -7.38 51.11
C TYR A 24 31.70 -6.92 49.67
N LEU A 25 32.76 -6.50 48.96
CA LEU A 25 32.70 -6.12 47.56
C LEU A 25 32.33 -7.32 46.67
N SER A 26 32.88 -8.51 46.95
CA SER A 26 32.57 -9.74 46.20
C SER A 26 31.10 -10.15 46.36
N LEU A 27 30.55 -10.04 47.57
CA LEU A 27 29.13 -10.27 47.88
C LEU A 27 28.21 -9.26 47.17
N PHE A 28 28.63 -7.99 47.10
CA PHE A 28 27.93 -6.94 46.35
C PHE A 28 27.96 -7.18 44.83
N LEU A 29 29.10 -7.61 44.29
CA LEU A 29 29.24 -7.96 42.87
C LEU A 29 28.36 -9.15 42.49
N GLN A 30 28.26 -10.17 43.34
CA GLN A 30 27.41 -11.34 43.11
C GLN A 30 25.91 -11.01 43.02
N THR A 31 25.46 -9.93 43.68
CA THR A 31 24.08 -9.46 43.61
C THR A 31 23.85 -8.44 42.49
N LEU A 32 24.86 -7.62 42.16
CA LEU A 32 24.82 -6.66 41.06
C LEU A 32 24.75 -7.31 39.67
N VAL A 33 25.46 -8.41 39.46
CA VAL A 33 25.47 -9.12 38.16
C VAL A 33 24.06 -9.57 37.73
N PRO A 34 23.30 -10.34 38.54
CA PRO A 34 21.93 -10.71 38.18
C PRO A 34 20.98 -9.51 38.07
N LEU A 35 21.15 -8.48 38.91
CA LEU A 35 20.35 -7.25 38.81
C LEU A 35 20.61 -6.51 37.48
N GLY A 36 21.87 -6.40 37.08
CA GLY A 36 22.30 -5.84 35.81
C GLY A 36 21.79 -6.66 34.63
N ALA A 37 21.82 -7.99 34.72
CA ALA A 37 21.26 -8.88 33.70
C ALA A 37 19.74 -8.70 33.54
N LEU A 38 19.00 -8.52 34.64
CA LEU A 38 17.56 -8.22 34.60
C LEU A 38 17.27 -6.87 33.94
N LEU A 39 18.03 -5.83 34.29
CA LEU A 39 17.87 -4.50 33.69
C LEU A 39 18.20 -4.51 32.19
N PHE A 40 19.29 -5.17 31.82
CA PHE A 40 19.70 -5.30 30.42
C PHE A 40 18.69 -6.13 29.63
N GLY A 41 18.22 -7.25 30.20
CA GLY A 41 17.18 -8.09 29.63
C GLY A 41 15.87 -7.33 29.40
N TYR A 42 15.41 -6.57 30.39
CA TYR A 42 14.22 -5.72 30.23
C TYR A 42 14.39 -4.66 29.13
N SER A 43 15.54 -3.99 29.08
CA SER A 43 15.84 -2.96 28.07
C SER A 43 15.88 -3.55 26.65
N THR A 44 16.58 -4.67 26.46
CA THR A 44 16.66 -5.35 25.16
C THR A 44 15.31 -5.91 24.72
N LEU A 45 14.54 -6.52 25.61
CA LEU A 45 13.23 -7.06 25.29
C LEU A 45 12.22 -5.96 24.91
N LYS A 46 12.24 -4.83 25.61
CA LYS A 46 11.45 -3.64 25.25
C LYS A 46 11.84 -3.09 23.87
N THR A 47 13.13 -3.08 23.56
CA THR A 47 13.63 -2.60 22.26
C THR A 47 13.28 -3.56 21.13
N HIS A 48 13.41 -4.87 21.35
CA HIS A 48 12.98 -5.90 20.40
C HIS A 48 11.48 -5.91 20.17
N ALA A 49 10.67 -5.79 21.23
CA ALA A 49 9.21 -5.72 21.11
C ALA A 49 8.77 -4.52 20.26
N ARG A 50 9.39 -3.35 20.46
CA ARG A 50 9.15 -2.16 19.63
C ARG A 50 9.53 -2.39 18.17
N ARG A 51 10.69 -3.01 17.91
CA ARG A 51 11.16 -3.32 16.55
C ARG A 51 10.20 -4.27 15.83
N ILE A 52 9.82 -5.38 16.46
CA ILE A 52 8.87 -6.35 15.88
C ILE A 52 7.52 -5.70 15.61
N THR A 53 7.05 -4.83 16.52
CA THR A 53 5.78 -4.11 16.32
C THR A 53 5.86 -3.16 15.13
N ALA A 54 6.98 -2.43 14.98
CA ALA A 54 7.20 -1.54 13.85
C ALA A 54 7.30 -2.32 12.53
N GLU A 55 8.05 -3.42 12.49
CA GLU A 55 8.16 -4.29 11.30
C GLU A 55 6.79 -4.83 10.86
N LYS A 56 5.99 -5.34 11.80
CA LYS A 56 4.61 -5.81 11.52
C LYS A 56 3.68 -4.71 11.04
N LEU A 57 3.85 -3.49 11.55
CA LEU A 57 3.05 -2.34 11.12
C LEU A 57 3.38 -1.97 9.67
N ILE A 58 4.66 -1.94 9.31
CA ILE A 58 5.08 -1.64 7.94
C ILE A 58 4.64 -2.75 6.98
N GLU A 59 4.76 -4.03 7.38
CA GLU A 59 4.26 -5.17 6.58
C GLU A 59 2.76 -5.01 6.28
N LYS A 60 1.96 -4.64 7.28
CA LYS A 60 0.53 -4.39 7.13
C LYS A 60 0.23 -3.18 6.24
N ASP A 61 1.03 -2.13 6.32
CA ASP A 61 0.88 -0.95 5.47
C ASP A 61 1.22 -1.26 4.00
N ILE A 62 2.21 -2.12 3.76
CA ILE A 62 2.54 -2.64 2.43
C ILE A 62 1.39 -3.50 1.87
N ASP A 63 0.85 -4.42 2.67
CA ASP A 63 -0.30 -5.25 2.28
C ASP A 63 -1.52 -4.39 1.92
N ARG A 64 -1.83 -3.39 2.74
CA ARG A 64 -2.88 -2.40 2.44
C ARG A 64 -2.62 -1.62 1.15
N LEU A 65 -1.38 -1.22 0.90
CA LEU A 65 -1.02 -0.56 -0.34
C LEU A 65 -1.32 -1.45 -1.55
N TYR A 66 -0.97 -2.74 -1.48
CA TYR A 66 -1.29 -3.70 -2.55
C TYR A 66 -2.81 -3.87 -2.73
N GLN A 67 -3.58 -3.99 -1.65
CA GLN A 67 -5.05 -4.02 -1.73
C GLN A 67 -5.63 -2.77 -2.41
N SER A 68 -5.06 -1.59 -2.14
CA SER A 68 -5.46 -0.35 -2.83
C SER A 68 -5.15 -0.41 -4.33
N VAL A 69 -3.98 -0.94 -4.70
CA VAL A 69 -3.55 -1.07 -6.09
C VAL A 69 -4.49 -2.03 -6.83
N ASP A 70 -4.81 -3.17 -6.25
CA ASP A 70 -5.71 -4.17 -6.84
C ASP A 70 -7.11 -3.58 -7.08
N HIS A 71 -7.68 -2.91 -6.09
CA HIS A 71 -8.97 -2.24 -6.24
C HIS A 71 -8.98 -1.15 -7.32
N PHE A 72 -7.87 -0.41 -7.45
CA PHE A 72 -7.73 0.59 -8.51
C PHE A 72 -7.66 -0.07 -9.89
N PHE A 73 -6.87 -1.14 -10.04
CA PHE A 73 -6.76 -1.89 -11.29
C PHE A 73 -8.09 -2.48 -11.74
N GLU A 74 -8.85 -3.09 -10.82
CA GLU A 74 -10.17 -3.64 -11.15
C GLU A 74 -11.08 -2.58 -11.81
N TYR A 75 -11.11 -1.36 -11.27
CA TYR A 75 -11.88 -0.26 -11.85
C TYR A 75 -11.31 0.21 -13.18
N ALA A 76 -10.00 0.46 -13.25
CA ALA A 76 -9.33 0.94 -14.46
C ALA A 76 -9.49 -0.03 -15.65
N ASP A 77 -9.43 -1.33 -15.40
CA ASP A 77 -9.60 -2.36 -16.41
C ASP A 77 -11.03 -2.37 -16.98
N LYS A 78 -12.06 -2.21 -16.13
CA LYS A 78 -13.45 -2.13 -16.64
C LYS A 78 -13.66 -0.88 -17.49
N ILE A 79 -13.06 0.25 -17.11
CA ILE A 79 -13.08 1.49 -17.90
C ILE A 79 -12.39 1.28 -19.26
N ASN A 80 -11.21 0.70 -19.28
CA ASN A 80 -10.47 0.47 -20.52
C ASN A 80 -11.20 -0.51 -21.45
N LEU A 81 -11.82 -1.56 -20.87
CA LEU A 81 -12.67 -2.48 -21.61
C LEU A 81 -13.89 -1.77 -22.20
N PHE A 82 -14.56 -0.91 -21.43
CA PHE A 82 -15.69 -0.11 -21.91
C PHE A 82 -15.31 0.72 -23.14
N PHE A 83 -14.21 1.49 -23.08
CA PHE A 83 -13.76 2.29 -24.22
C PHE A 83 -13.41 1.42 -25.43
N SER A 84 -12.74 0.29 -25.21
CA SER A 84 -12.35 -0.61 -26.28
C SER A 84 -13.57 -1.22 -26.99
N LEU A 85 -14.60 -1.62 -26.23
CA LEU A 85 -15.85 -2.13 -26.80
C LEU A 85 -16.64 -1.05 -27.53
N GLN A 86 -16.71 0.17 -26.97
CA GLN A 86 -17.36 1.31 -27.63
C GLN A 86 -16.71 1.64 -28.98
N LEU A 87 -15.38 1.78 -29.01
CA LEU A 87 -14.63 1.99 -30.25
C LEU A 87 -14.85 0.84 -31.23
N THR A 88 -14.83 -0.41 -30.77
CA THR A 88 -15.07 -1.58 -31.62
C THR A 88 -16.46 -1.52 -32.26
N LYS A 89 -17.50 -1.19 -31.47
CA LYS A 89 -18.88 -1.07 -31.96
C LYS A 89 -19.01 0.03 -33.02
N ILE A 90 -18.49 1.21 -32.73
CA ILE A 90 -18.61 2.37 -33.63
C ILE A 90 -17.81 2.13 -34.92
N ASN A 91 -16.60 1.58 -34.82
CA ASN A 91 -15.79 1.22 -35.99
C ASN A 91 -16.45 0.16 -36.87
N LYS A 92 -17.07 -0.88 -36.28
CA LYS A 92 -17.83 -1.87 -37.06
C LYS A 92 -18.98 -1.21 -37.82
N ARG A 93 -19.72 -0.31 -37.16
CA ARG A 93 -20.81 0.45 -37.78
C ARG A 93 -20.32 1.36 -38.91
N HIS A 94 -19.19 2.05 -38.70
CA HIS A 94 -18.55 2.88 -39.72
C HIS A 94 -18.13 2.08 -40.96
N GLN A 95 -17.58 0.87 -40.75
CA GLN A 95 -17.14 -0.01 -41.84
C GLN A 95 -18.30 -0.76 -42.54
N GLY A 96 -19.56 -0.49 -42.19
CA GLY A 96 -20.71 -1.23 -42.71
C GLY A 96 -20.73 -2.71 -42.32
N LYS A 97 -19.94 -3.12 -41.32
CA LYS A 97 -19.90 -4.50 -40.83
C LYS A 97 -21.05 -4.73 -39.87
N PRO A 98 -21.64 -5.94 -39.87
CA PRO A 98 -22.68 -6.27 -38.90
C PRO A 98 -22.10 -6.16 -37.47
N VAL A 99 -22.83 -5.46 -36.61
CA VAL A 99 -22.56 -5.45 -35.17
C VAL A 99 -23.18 -6.73 -34.62
N GLU A 100 -22.34 -7.58 -34.05
CA GLU A 100 -22.81 -8.81 -33.39
C GLU A 100 -23.66 -8.45 -32.18
N GLU A 101 -24.81 -9.11 -32.00
CA GLU A 101 -25.68 -8.94 -30.82
C GLU A 101 -24.92 -9.22 -29.51
N SER A 102 -23.95 -10.13 -29.56
CA SER A 102 -23.05 -10.42 -28.44
C SER A 102 -22.23 -9.20 -27.99
N LEU A 103 -21.95 -8.24 -28.89
CA LEU A 103 -21.19 -7.04 -28.56
C LEU A 103 -22.02 -6.07 -27.73
N ASP A 104 -23.30 -5.92 -28.05
CA ASP A 104 -24.22 -5.07 -27.29
C ASP A 104 -24.45 -5.62 -25.88
N ALA A 105 -24.65 -6.93 -25.75
CA ALA A 105 -24.74 -7.59 -24.44
C ALA A 105 -23.45 -7.39 -23.61
N LYS A 106 -22.27 -7.53 -24.24
CA LYS A 106 -20.96 -7.28 -23.59
C LYS A 106 -20.80 -5.82 -23.17
N LEU A 107 -21.28 -4.87 -23.97
CA LEU A 107 -21.18 -3.45 -23.69
C LEU A 107 -22.07 -3.03 -22.53
N THR A 108 -23.31 -3.54 -22.47
CA THR A 108 -24.21 -3.36 -21.32
C THR A 108 -23.59 -3.96 -20.06
N THR A 109 -23.15 -5.22 -20.13
CA THR A 109 -22.50 -5.91 -19.00
C THR A 109 -21.27 -5.14 -18.51
N THR A 110 -20.43 -4.67 -19.43
CA THR A 110 -19.23 -3.89 -19.07
C THR A 110 -19.61 -2.55 -18.44
N SER A 111 -20.66 -1.89 -18.94
CA SER A 111 -21.17 -0.64 -18.37
C SER A 111 -21.63 -0.82 -16.91
N ASP A 112 -22.32 -1.91 -16.62
CA ASP A 112 -22.76 -2.28 -15.27
C ASP A 112 -21.57 -2.63 -14.37
N LEU A 113 -20.58 -3.36 -14.91
CA LEU A 113 -19.34 -3.68 -14.19
C LEU A 113 -18.56 -2.41 -13.82
N VAL A 114 -18.48 -1.41 -14.70
CA VAL A 114 -17.85 -0.13 -14.35
C VAL A 114 -18.60 0.51 -13.18
N TYR A 115 -19.92 0.55 -13.22
CA TYR A 115 -20.73 1.13 -12.14
C TYR A 115 -20.50 0.40 -10.80
N ALA A 116 -20.52 -0.93 -10.81
CA ALA A 116 -20.25 -1.74 -9.63
C ALA A 116 -18.84 -1.52 -9.06
N ASN A 117 -17.86 -1.27 -9.93
CA ASN A 117 -16.46 -1.05 -9.53
C ASN A 117 -16.15 0.38 -9.09
N ILE A 118 -17.10 1.33 -9.13
CA ILE A 118 -16.93 2.67 -8.53
C ILE A 118 -16.60 2.56 -7.04
N ALA A 119 -17.16 1.56 -6.36
CA ALA A 119 -16.87 1.30 -4.96
C ALA A 119 -15.39 0.88 -4.75
N ASN A 120 -14.78 0.20 -5.71
CA ASN A 120 -13.39 -0.28 -5.60
C ASN A 120 -12.39 0.88 -5.69
N VAL A 121 -12.54 1.80 -6.65
CA VAL A 121 -11.68 3.00 -6.68
C VAL A 121 -11.86 3.89 -5.45
N ARG A 122 -13.07 3.94 -4.86
CA ARG A 122 -13.29 4.62 -3.57
C ARG A 122 -12.59 3.92 -2.40
N LYS A 123 -12.63 2.59 -2.34
CA LYS A 123 -11.89 1.81 -1.34
C LYS A 123 -10.38 2.05 -1.46
N ALA A 124 -9.86 2.07 -2.69
CA ALA A 124 -8.46 2.40 -2.95
C ALA A 124 -8.09 3.80 -2.42
N SER A 125 -8.86 4.84 -2.77
CA SER A 125 -8.67 6.20 -2.25
C SER A 125 -8.73 6.25 -0.71
N PHE A 126 -9.67 5.54 -0.10
CA PHE A 126 -9.79 5.46 1.36
C PHE A 126 -8.57 4.80 2.01
N ILE A 127 -8.09 3.67 1.47
CA ILE A 127 -6.90 2.99 1.98
C ILE A 127 -5.69 3.91 1.91
N LEU A 128 -5.46 4.58 0.78
CA LEU A 128 -4.34 5.53 0.63
C LEU A 128 -4.42 6.70 1.61
N SER A 129 -5.62 7.22 1.84
CA SER A 129 -5.84 8.25 2.85
C SER A 129 -5.48 7.74 4.24
N SER A 130 -5.85 6.50 4.58
CA SER A 130 -5.52 5.86 5.86
C SER A 130 -4.02 5.58 6.04
N LEU A 131 -3.28 5.41 4.94
CA LEU A 131 -1.82 5.28 4.90
C LEU A 131 -1.10 6.64 4.94
N GLY A 132 -1.84 7.75 5.12
CA GLY A 132 -1.27 9.10 5.16
C GLY A 132 -0.85 9.64 3.79
N LYS A 133 -1.45 9.15 2.69
CA LYS A 133 -1.17 9.56 1.31
C LYS A 133 -2.39 10.25 0.64
N PRO A 134 -2.92 11.35 1.21
CA PRO A 134 -4.15 11.99 0.72
C PRO A 134 -4.03 12.56 -0.71
N GLU A 135 -2.83 13.00 -1.11
CA GLU A 135 -2.61 13.54 -2.47
C GLU A 135 -2.83 12.48 -3.56
N ILE A 136 -2.40 11.24 -3.29
CA ILE A 136 -2.53 10.13 -4.25
C ILE A 136 -3.97 9.60 -4.22
N ALA A 137 -4.60 9.56 -3.03
CA ALA A 137 -6.02 9.29 -2.90
C ALA A 137 -6.87 10.25 -3.78
N LYS A 138 -6.57 11.55 -3.72
CA LYS A 138 -7.22 12.57 -4.55
C LYS A 138 -6.99 12.35 -6.05
N LYS A 139 -5.81 11.88 -6.47
CA LYS A 139 -5.55 11.52 -7.88
C LYS A 139 -6.44 10.37 -8.35
N LEU A 140 -6.64 9.34 -7.52
CA LEU A 140 -7.56 8.24 -7.82
C LEU A 140 -9.01 8.72 -7.92
N ASP A 141 -9.43 9.63 -7.03
CA ASP A 141 -10.75 10.24 -7.10
C ASP A 141 -10.93 11.09 -8.37
N ASN A 142 -9.91 11.87 -8.76
CA ASN A 142 -9.93 12.62 -10.00
C ASN A 142 -10.02 11.69 -11.22
N PHE A 143 -9.25 10.60 -11.26
CA PHE A 143 -9.34 9.60 -12.32
C PHE A 143 -10.76 9.00 -12.43
N ARG A 144 -11.37 8.67 -11.30
CA ARG A 144 -12.77 8.22 -11.27
C ARG A 144 -13.71 9.28 -11.86
N ASP A 145 -13.60 10.52 -11.40
CA ASP A 145 -14.53 11.57 -11.78
C ASP A 145 -14.38 11.92 -13.27
N GLU A 146 -13.14 12.00 -13.78
CA GLU A 146 -12.87 12.19 -15.22
C GLU A 146 -13.46 11.04 -16.05
N THR A 147 -13.22 9.79 -15.65
CA THR A 147 -13.73 8.63 -16.40
C THR A 147 -15.26 8.54 -16.39
N ILE A 148 -15.93 8.97 -15.32
CA ILE A 148 -17.39 9.10 -15.27
C ILE A 148 -17.87 10.19 -16.24
N GLN A 149 -17.22 11.36 -16.26
CA GLN A 149 -17.58 12.44 -17.17
C GLN A 149 -17.40 12.05 -18.63
N ILE A 150 -16.29 11.38 -18.96
CA ILE A 150 -16.04 10.86 -20.31
C ILE A 150 -17.17 9.91 -20.72
N ARG A 151 -17.54 8.95 -19.86
CA ARG A 151 -18.65 8.03 -20.16
C ARG A 151 -19.96 8.78 -20.42
N LYS A 152 -20.29 9.77 -19.60
CA LYS A 152 -21.48 10.61 -19.79
C LYS A 152 -21.45 11.35 -21.13
N SER A 153 -20.31 11.93 -21.48
CA SER A 153 -20.13 12.61 -22.77
C SER A 153 -20.27 11.64 -23.95
N ILE A 154 -19.72 10.43 -23.85
CA ILE A 154 -19.90 9.39 -24.87
C ILE A 154 -21.38 9.04 -25.07
N PHE A 155 -22.13 8.83 -24.00
CA PHE A 155 -23.57 8.56 -24.08
C PHE A 155 -24.32 9.73 -24.72
N ASN A 156 -24.08 10.96 -24.28
CA ASN A 156 -24.71 12.15 -24.85
C ASN A 156 -24.41 12.30 -26.35
N SER A 157 -23.15 12.06 -26.75
CA SER A 157 -22.75 12.13 -28.16
C SER A 157 -23.47 11.05 -28.98
N LEU A 158 -23.54 9.82 -28.47
CA LEU A 158 -24.27 8.72 -29.10
C LEU A 158 -25.77 9.01 -29.25
N ASP A 159 -26.40 9.60 -28.24
CA ASP A 159 -27.82 10.00 -28.31
C ASP A 159 -28.05 11.11 -29.34
N SER A 160 -27.11 12.05 -29.45
CA SER A 160 -27.18 13.18 -30.40
C SER A 160 -26.97 12.80 -31.87
N LEU A 161 -26.33 11.66 -32.14
CA LEU A 161 -26.02 11.17 -33.50
C LEU A 161 -27.27 10.72 -34.28
N GLY A 162 -28.39 10.47 -33.60
CA GLY A 162 -29.65 10.04 -34.22
C GLY A 162 -29.55 8.67 -34.91
N ALA A 163 -30.58 8.32 -35.70
CA ALA A 163 -30.67 7.01 -36.35
C ALA A 163 -29.70 6.85 -37.54
N TYR A 164 -29.41 7.95 -38.25
CA TYR A 164 -28.62 7.98 -39.48
C TYR A 164 -27.50 9.03 -39.42
N PRO A 165 -26.44 8.77 -38.63
CA PRO A 165 -25.31 9.67 -38.55
C PRO A 165 -24.51 9.71 -39.86
N THR A 166 -24.00 10.88 -40.21
CA THR A 166 -23.09 11.05 -41.35
C THR A 166 -21.71 10.45 -41.03
N THR A 167 -20.97 10.07 -42.07
CA THR A 167 -19.60 9.54 -41.95
C THR A 167 -18.69 10.44 -41.11
N SER A 168 -18.74 11.76 -41.36
CA SER A 168 -17.95 12.76 -40.63
C SER A 168 -18.31 12.83 -39.13
N GLN A 169 -19.59 12.69 -38.78
CA GLN A 169 -20.00 12.65 -37.37
C GLN A 169 -19.51 11.36 -36.68
N ILE A 170 -19.51 10.23 -37.37
CA ILE A 170 -19.00 8.96 -36.84
C ILE A 170 -17.47 9.05 -36.64
N GLU A 171 -16.74 9.59 -37.62
CA GLU A 171 -15.29 9.80 -37.52
C GLU A 171 -14.92 10.72 -36.36
N THR A 172 -15.65 11.83 -36.19
CA THR A 172 -15.47 12.75 -35.07
C THR A 172 -15.70 12.05 -33.73
N LEU A 173 -16.71 11.18 -33.63
CA LEU A 173 -16.94 10.41 -32.41
C LEU A 173 -15.83 9.39 -32.14
N ILE A 174 -15.33 8.71 -33.18
CA ILE A 174 -14.21 7.76 -33.05
C ILE A 174 -12.97 8.48 -32.53
N ASP A 175 -12.64 9.63 -33.12
CA ASP A 175 -11.49 10.44 -32.72
C ASP A 175 -11.61 10.93 -31.27
N TYR A 176 -12.80 11.44 -30.91
CA TYR A 176 -13.11 11.84 -29.54
C TYR A 176 -12.90 10.69 -28.54
N ILE A 177 -13.52 9.53 -28.77
CA ILE A 177 -13.40 8.39 -27.84
C ILE A 177 -11.96 7.88 -27.78
N SER A 178 -11.23 7.89 -28.90
CA SER A 178 -9.83 7.44 -28.95
C SER A 178 -8.94 8.37 -28.12
N THR A 179 -9.12 9.68 -28.27
CA THR A 179 -8.42 10.71 -27.50
C THR A 179 -8.70 10.57 -26.00
N GLU A 180 -9.96 10.42 -25.63
CA GLU A 180 -10.35 10.26 -24.22
C GLU A 180 -9.86 8.93 -23.62
N LYS A 181 -9.85 7.84 -24.39
CA LYS A 181 -9.25 6.56 -23.97
C LYS A 181 -7.76 6.72 -23.68
N GLU A 182 -7.03 7.45 -24.53
CA GLU A 182 -5.61 7.68 -24.34
C GLU A 182 -5.35 8.59 -23.13
N ARG A 183 -6.14 9.66 -22.97
CA ARG A 183 -6.10 10.52 -21.77
C ARG A 183 -6.32 9.72 -20.49
N ALA A 184 -7.35 8.87 -20.45
CA ALA A 184 -7.61 8.00 -19.30
C ALA A 184 -6.45 7.03 -19.06
N SER A 185 -5.83 6.49 -20.12
CA SER A 185 -4.67 5.59 -19.99
C SER A 185 -3.46 6.32 -19.38
N LYS A 186 -3.19 7.56 -19.81
CA LYS A 186 -2.13 8.40 -19.23
C LYS A 186 -2.36 8.68 -17.74
N LEU A 187 -3.57 9.07 -17.37
CA LEU A 187 -3.93 9.31 -15.96
C LEU A 187 -3.81 8.04 -15.10
N ARG A 188 -4.19 6.88 -15.65
CA ARG A 188 -3.99 5.59 -14.99
C ARG A 188 -2.49 5.35 -14.74
N ASP A 189 -1.67 5.51 -15.77
CA ASP A 189 -0.24 5.24 -15.68
C ASP A 189 0.46 6.19 -14.70
N GLU A 190 0.03 7.46 -14.65
CA GLU A 190 0.48 8.42 -13.63
C GLU A 190 0.11 7.98 -12.21
N CYS A 191 -1.14 7.52 -12.00
CA CYS A 191 -1.56 6.99 -10.70
C CYS A 191 -0.72 5.77 -10.29
N LEU A 192 -0.48 4.83 -11.21
CA LEU A 192 0.34 3.64 -10.97
C LEU A 192 1.80 4.00 -10.67
N PHE A 193 2.35 4.98 -11.38
CA PHE A 193 3.70 5.46 -11.13
C PHE A 193 3.82 6.04 -9.71
N ASP A 194 2.87 6.85 -9.27
CA ASP A 194 2.90 7.41 -7.91
C ASP A 194 2.64 6.35 -6.83
N LEU A 195 1.79 5.36 -7.09
CA LEU A 195 1.62 4.19 -6.21
C LEU A 195 2.93 3.40 -6.07
N SER A 196 3.69 3.24 -7.17
CA SER A 196 4.98 2.56 -7.14
C SER A 196 6.01 3.29 -6.28
N LYS A 197 5.99 4.63 -6.26
CA LYS A 197 6.85 5.43 -5.38
C LYS A 197 6.55 5.17 -3.91
N ILE A 198 5.28 5.11 -3.52
CA ILE A 198 4.90 4.76 -2.14
C ILE A 198 5.42 3.36 -1.79
N SER A 199 5.27 2.39 -2.70
CA SER A 199 5.78 1.02 -2.46
C SER A 199 7.28 1.02 -2.19
N ASN A 200 8.05 1.80 -2.95
CA ASN A 200 9.48 1.94 -2.74
C ASN A 200 9.82 2.66 -1.42
N GLU A 201 9.06 3.69 -1.04
CA GLU A 201 9.23 4.38 0.25
C GLU A 201 8.99 3.45 1.45
N LEU A 202 7.94 2.64 1.41
CA LEU A 202 7.60 1.69 2.49
C LEU A 202 8.59 0.51 2.58
N LYS A 203 9.30 0.19 1.49
CA LYS A 203 10.30 -0.88 1.45
C LYS A 203 11.70 -0.47 1.93
N LYS A 204 12.03 0.83 1.95
CA LYS A 204 13.32 1.36 2.45
C LYS A 204 13.76 0.84 3.83
N PRO A 205 12.89 0.69 4.85
CA PRO A 205 13.31 0.16 6.15
C PRO A 205 13.67 -1.33 6.16
N PHE A 206 13.47 -2.06 5.06
CA PHE A 206 13.81 -3.48 4.92
C PHE A 206 15.04 -3.75 4.02
N GLN A 207 15.68 -2.70 3.48
CA GLN A 207 16.94 -2.76 2.72
C GLN A 207 18.10 -2.27 3.58
#